data_AF-A0A4S2LNJ6-F1
#
_entry.id   AF-A0A4S2LNJ6-F1
#
_cell.length_a   1.000
_cell.length_b   1.000
_cell.length_c   1.000
_cell.angle_alpha   90.00
_cell.angle_beta   90.00
_cell.angle_gamma   90.00
#
_symmetry.space_group_name_H-M   'P 1'
#
loop_
_entity.id
_entity.type
_entity.pdbx_description
1 polymer ?
#
loop_
_entity_poly.entity_id
_entity_poly.type
_entity_poly.pdbx_seq_one_letter_code
_entity_poly.pdbx_strand_id
1 'polypeptide(L)'
;MRKIFRNEIFNPLRRNLCSLGKLDKYGGLHIDLTTRAIQGNGLSDKLLHLCRLRRSFPTAVWVYLNQDHFHLIPCLCKPSPHGPGLVFHHATGLSVTLFRWLAEGPCRVPEFATHQLGVAAVLVSPALEHVVMVRERAGSSGFKGWKFPTGLAHLGEDISSAVLREVYEETGILAEFSGILALRQQHAFPGCFGRSDFLVACRLRLPSACEELPSIRPCKKELSDGMWMPMTKLRSAQVHSVIKDLNSEQMACSENIHITTFTSEILRLLSPSKPASSAMELRQHRFDSILDGHWYDLYLPR
;
A
#
# COMPACT_ATOMS: atom_id res chain seq x y z
N MET A 1 -22.73 25.00 -13.14
CA MET A 1 -22.48 25.69 -11.85
C MET A 1 -21.00 26.13 -11.69
N ARG A 2 -20.38 26.73 -12.72
CA ARG A 2 -18.92 27.00 -12.81
C ARG A 2 -18.55 28.51 -12.83
N LYS A 3 -19.41 29.40 -12.31
CA LYS A 3 -19.29 30.86 -12.53
C LYS A 3 -19.53 31.75 -11.31
N ILE A 4 -19.16 31.35 -10.09
CA ILE A 4 -19.26 32.24 -8.90
C ILE A 4 -17.89 32.62 -8.28
N PHE A 5 -16.78 31.96 -8.64
CA PHE A 5 -15.50 32.19 -7.94
C PHE A 5 -14.58 33.28 -8.48
N ARG A 6 -15.02 34.14 -9.42
CA ARG A 6 -14.12 35.10 -10.07
C ARG A 6 -14.23 36.57 -9.66
N ASN A 7 -15.21 36.99 -8.87
CA ASN A 7 -15.35 38.39 -8.47
C ASN A 7 -15.77 38.57 -7.00
N GLU A 8 -14.88 38.23 -6.07
CA GLU A 8 -14.85 38.90 -4.77
C GLU A 8 -13.46 39.48 -4.53
N ILE A 9 -13.36 40.74 -4.91
CA ILE A 9 -12.24 41.64 -4.68
C ILE A 9 -12.10 41.80 -3.15
N PHE A 10 -10.94 41.39 -2.61
CA PHE A 10 -10.39 41.80 -1.32
C PHE A 10 -11.25 41.54 -0.07
N ASN A 11 -11.37 40.27 0.34
CA ASN A 11 -11.76 39.97 1.73
C ASN A 11 -10.52 40.05 2.64
N PRO A 12 -10.41 41.01 3.59
CA PRO A 12 -9.26 41.12 4.52
C PRO A 12 -9.02 39.83 5.32
N LEU A 13 -10.07 39.00 5.49
CA LEU A 13 -9.97 37.67 6.07
C LEU A 13 -9.10 36.72 5.24
N ARG A 14 -9.17 36.76 3.90
CA ARG A 14 -8.31 35.94 3.04
C ARG A 14 -6.85 36.33 3.21
N ARG A 15 -6.55 37.63 3.32
CA ARG A 15 -5.19 38.12 3.58
C ARG A 15 -4.65 37.62 4.93
N ASN A 16 -5.48 37.64 5.98
CA ASN A 16 -5.11 37.14 7.31
C ASN A 16 -5.00 35.60 7.38
N LEU A 17 -5.72 34.85 6.56
CA LEU A 17 -5.58 33.40 6.46
C LEU A 17 -4.32 33.00 5.67
N CYS A 18 -4.04 33.69 4.56
CA CYS A 18 -2.84 33.47 3.76
C CYS A 18 -1.54 33.80 4.51
N SER A 19 -1.58 34.66 5.54
CA SER A 19 -0.40 34.91 6.38
C SER A 19 -0.08 33.74 7.31
N LEU A 20 -1.08 32.90 7.64
CA LEU A 20 -0.94 31.75 8.54
C LEU A 20 -0.63 30.46 7.78
N GLY A 21 -1.15 30.29 6.56
CA GLY A 21 -0.98 29.07 5.78
C GLY A 21 -1.24 29.23 4.28
N LYS A 22 -1.12 28.14 3.53
CA LYS A 22 -1.39 28.07 2.08
C LYS A 22 -2.76 27.43 1.84
N LEU A 23 -3.52 27.95 0.88
CA LEU A 23 -4.80 27.38 0.47
C LEU A 23 -4.62 26.38 -0.67
N ASP A 24 -5.29 25.22 -0.59
CA ASP A 24 -5.37 24.27 -1.69
C ASP A 24 -6.49 24.62 -2.70
N LYS A 25 -6.57 23.84 -3.79
CA LYS A 25 -7.59 24.02 -4.84
C LYS A 25 -9.02 23.70 -4.40
N TYR A 26 -9.18 23.06 -3.24
CA TYR A 26 -10.46 22.67 -2.63
C TYR A 26 -10.86 23.60 -1.47
N GLY A 27 -10.09 24.66 -1.20
CA GLY A 27 -10.33 25.63 -0.15
C GLY A 27 -9.85 25.22 1.24
N GLY A 28 -9.05 24.15 1.35
CA GLY A 28 -8.39 23.73 2.59
C GLY A 28 -7.21 24.64 2.92
N LEU A 29 -7.09 25.07 4.18
CA LEU A 29 -5.97 25.88 4.67
C LEU A 29 -4.91 25.00 5.32
N HIS A 30 -3.68 25.05 4.80
CA HIS A 30 -2.53 24.28 5.25
C HIS A 30 -1.55 25.15 6.03
N ILE A 31 -1.38 24.83 7.31
CA ILE A 31 -0.50 25.54 8.23
C ILE A 31 0.65 24.60 8.58
N ASP A 32 1.81 24.87 7.99
CA ASP A 32 3.02 24.08 8.21
C ASP A 32 3.86 24.70 9.33
N LEU A 33 3.90 24.03 10.48
CA LEU A 33 4.73 24.37 11.63
C LEU A 33 6.00 23.50 11.70
N THR A 34 6.20 22.56 10.76
CA THR A 34 7.41 21.74 10.71
C THR A 34 8.63 22.54 10.27
N THR A 35 8.40 23.60 9.48
CA THR A 35 9.45 24.47 8.92
C THR A 35 9.51 25.85 9.55
N ARG A 36 8.59 26.16 10.48
CA ARG A 36 8.46 27.47 11.11
C ARG A 36 8.68 27.35 12.61
N ALA A 37 9.74 27.99 13.12
CA ALA A 37 9.86 28.23 14.55
C ALA A 37 8.70 29.15 14.97
N ILE A 38 7.89 28.71 15.92
CA ILE A 38 6.83 29.53 16.50
C ILE A 38 7.47 30.53 17.45
N GLN A 39 7.97 31.63 16.89
CA GLN A 39 8.47 32.76 17.68
C GLN A 39 7.29 33.67 18.01
N GLY A 40 6.79 33.59 19.26
CA GLY A 40 5.84 34.54 19.83
C GLY A 40 4.48 33.97 20.26
N ASN A 41 3.94 34.54 21.35
CA ASN A 41 2.75 34.08 22.07
C ASN A 41 1.41 34.14 21.27
N GLY A 42 1.42 34.66 20.04
CA GLY A 42 0.18 34.92 19.29
C GLY A 42 -0.21 33.86 18.25
N LEU A 43 0.69 32.93 17.88
CA LEU A 43 0.35 31.95 16.84
C LEU A 43 -0.61 30.89 17.35
N SER A 44 -0.39 30.38 18.56
CA SER A 44 -1.28 29.42 19.22
C SER A 44 -2.69 29.98 19.34
N ASP A 45 -2.84 31.23 19.79
CA ASP A 45 -4.14 31.90 19.91
C ASP A 45 -4.81 32.13 18.55
N LYS A 46 -4.06 32.51 17.53
CA LYS A 46 -4.58 32.64 16.16
C LYS A 46 -5.02 31.29 15.59
N LEU A 47 -4.25 30.23 15.80
CA LEU A 47 -4.59 28.88 15.38
C LEU A 47 -5.84 28.39 16.09
N LEU A 48 -5.90 28.54 17.41
CA LEU A 48 -7.06 28.19 18.22
C LEU A 48 -8.29 28.98 17.75
N HIS A 49 -8.15 30.28 17.51
CA HIS A 49 -9.24 31.12 17.01
C HIS A 49 -9.72 30.62 15.64
N LEU A 50 -8.82 30.44 14.67
CA LEU A 50 -9.18 29.94 13.34
C LEU A 50 -9.85 28.57 13.36
N CYS A 51 -9.31 27.66 14.18
CA CYS A 51 -9.83 26.32 14.30
C CYS A 51 -11.21 26.29 14.96
N ARG A 52 -11.58 27.33 15.72
CA ARG A 52 -12.85 27.43 16.46
C ARG A 52 -13.96 28.17 15.70
N LEU A 53 -13.67 28.84 14.59
CA LEU A 53 -14.69 29.55 13.83
C LEU A 53 -15.59 28.58 13.05
N ARG A 54 -16.91 28.61 13.30
CA ARG A 54 -17.92 28.01 12.40
C ARG A 54 -18.04 28.89 11.17
N ARG A 55 -17.45 28.48 10.05
CA ARG A 55 -17.46 29.23 8.79
C ARG A 55 -17.57 28.29 7.59
N SER A 56 -18.14 28.79 6.50
CA SER A 56 -18.15 28.12 5.19
C SER A 56 -16.77 28.14 4.48
N PHE A 57 -15.82 28.94 4.96
CA PHE A 57 -14.45 29.02 4.44
C PHE A 57 -13.42 29.34 5.54
N PRO A 58 -12.26 28.66 5.59
CA PRO A 58 -11.81 27.57 4.71
C PRO A 58 -12.65 26.28 4.88
N THR A 59 -12.60 25.36 3.90
CA THR A 59 -13.39 24.12 3.94
C THR A 59 -12.85 23.11 4.96
N ALA A 60 -11.53 23.12 5.14
CA ALA A 60 -10.81 22.38 6.16
C ALA A 60 -9.61 23.19 6.64
N VAL A 61 -9.14 22.90 7.85
CA VAL A 61 -7.86 23.40 8.36
C VAL A 61 -6.96 22.20 8.62
N TRP A 62 -5.73 22.28 8.14
CA TRP A 62 -4.67 21.30 8.29
C TRP A 62 -3.50 21.92 9.03
N VAL A 63 -3.00 21.23 10.06
CA VAL A 63 -1.86 21.69 10.85
C VAL A 63 -0.81 20.57 10.88
N TYR A 64 0.38 20.89 10.38
CA TYR A 64 1.53 19.97 10.36
C TYR A 64 2.48 20.36 11.48
N LEU A 65 2.81 19.41 12.35
CA LEU A 65 3.62 19.61 13.55
C LEU A 65 4.81 18.65 13.51
N ASN A 66 5.99 19.13 13.90
CA ASN A 66 7.13 18.28 14.22
C ASN A 66 7.30 18.19 15.75
N GLN A 67 8.31 17.43 16.20
CA GLN A 67 8.58 17.22 17.63
C GLN A 67 8.67 18.52 18.46
N ASP A 68 9.20 19.60 17.89
CA ASP A 68 9.39 20.88 18.58
C ASP A 68 8.05 21.52 18.98
N HIS A 69 6.97 21.15 18.28
CA HIS A 69 5.64 21.74 18.42
C HIS A 69 4.59 20.77 18.97
N PHE A 70 4.97 19.55 19.37
CA PHE A 70 4.02 18.56 19.93
C PHE A 70 3.31 19.03 21.21
N HIS A 71 3.93 19.96 21.96
CA HIS A 71 3.31 20.59 23.11
C HIS A 71 2.00 21.34 22.79
N LEU A 72 1.75 21.68 21.51
CA LEU A 72 0.52 22.34 21.06
C LEU A 72 -0.65 21.37 20.83
N ILE A 73 -0.38 20.07 20.66
CA ILE A 73 -1.39 19.07 20.29
C ILE A 73 -2.57 19.06 21.28
N PRO A 74 -2.36 19.00 22.62
CA PRO A 74 -3.47 18.99 23.56
C PRO A 74 -4.39 20.21 23.42
N CYS A 75 -3.81 21.38 23.12
CA CYS A 75 -4.57 22.61 22.97
C CYS A 75 -5.36 22.64 21.66
N LEU A 76 -4.75 22.19 20.55
CA LEU A 76 -5.38 22.14 19.23
C LEU A 76 -6.51 21.09 19.14
N CYS A 77 -6.36 19.97 19.84
CA CYS A 77 -7.35 18.89 19.85
C CYS A 77 -8.49 19.14 20.86
N LYS A 78 -8.35 20.11 21.78
CA LYS A 78 -9.37 20.40 22.79
C LYS A 78 -10.67 20.92 22.14
N PRO A 79 -11.83 20.29 22.43
CA PRO A 79 -13.12 20.82 22.00
C PRO A 79 -13.40 22.21 22.56
N SER A 80 -14.30 22.96 21.90
CA SER A 80 -14.75 24.28 22.33
C SER A 80 -16.27 24.41 22.21
N PRO A 81 -16.89 25.47 22.77
CA PRO A 81 -18.31 25.75 22.56
C PRO A 81 -18.73 25.87 21.09
N HIS A 82 -17.77 26.11 20.19
CA HIS A 82 -17.99 26.27 18.75
C HIS A 82 -17.71 24.99 17.93
N GLY A 83 -17.46 23.86 18.59
CA GLY A 83 -17.34 22.54 17.98
C GLY A 83 -16.06 21.77 18.36
N PRO A 84 -15.80 20.62 17.70
CA PRO A 84 -14.69 19.73 18.04
C PRO A 84 -13.33 20.40 17.81
N GLY A 85 -12.29 19.93 18.49
CA GLY A 85 -10.92 20.33 18.17
C GLY A 85 -10.45 19.74 16.84
N LEU A 86 -9.17 19.91 16.55
CA LEU A 86 -8.53 19.16 15.47
C LEU A 86 -8.44 17.69 15.86
N VAL A 87 -8.47 16.82 14.85
CA VAL A 87 -8.28 15.37 15.00
C VAL A 87 -7.04 14.94 14.25
N PHE A 88 -6.47 13.81 14.65
CA PHE A 88 -5.36 13.21 13.92
C PHE A 88 -5.82 12.72 12.55
N HIS A 89 -5.05 13.06 11.52
CA HIS A 89 -5.18 12.43 10.21
C HIS A 89 -4.12 11.34 10.02
N HIS A 90 -2.85 11.68 10.29
CA HIS A 90 -1.74 10.76 10.17
C HIS A 90 -0.50 11.24 10.92
N ALA A 91 0.46 10.33 11.10
CA ALA A 91 1.78 10.63 11.59
C ALA A 91 2.82 9.88 10.75
N THR A 92 4.01 10.44 10.62
CA THR A 92 5.14 9.81 9.91
C THR A 92 6.43 10.24 10.58
N GLY A 93 7.18 9.28 11.15
CA GLY A 93 8.36 9.59 11.96
C GLY A 93 8.04 10.56 13.10
N LEU A 94 8.73 11.71 13.12
CA LEU A 94 8.55 12.77 14.11
C LEU A 94 7.62 13.90 13.64
N SER A 95 6.71 13.59 12.72
CA SER A 95 5.73 14.54 12.18
C SER A 95 4.30 14.04 12.39
N VAL A 96 3.40 14.96 12.74
CA VAL A 96 1.96 14.72 12.92
C VAL A 96 1.18 15.70 12.05
N THR A 97 0.18 15.17 11.35
CA THR A 97 -0.82 15.97 10.63
C THR A 97 -2.14 15.91 11.37
N LEU A 98 -2.59 17.07 11.85
CA LEU A 98 -3.92 17.28 12.41
C LEU A 98 -4.81 17.96 11.39
N PHE A 99 -6.13 17.70 11.45
CA PHE A 99 -7.08 18.39 10.61
C PHE A 99 -8.43 18.63 11.30
N ARG A 100 -9.20 19.59 10.78
CA ARG A 100 -10.62 19.78 11.10
C ARG A 100 -11.39 20.13 9.84
N TRP A 101 -12.49 19.42 9.60
CA TRP A 101 -13.48 19.80 8.59
C TRP A 101 -14.36 20.94 9.10
N LEU A 102 -14.53 21.99 8.30
CA LEU A 102 -15.27 23.19 8.66
C LEU A 102 -16.48 23.45 7.75
N ALA A 103 -16.49 22.91 6.53
CA ALA A 103 -17.60 23.05 5.62
C ALA A 103 -18.86 22.32 6.11
N GLU A 104 -20.02 22.71 5.59
CA GLU A 104 -21.29 22.07 5.89
C GLU A 104 -21.38 20.65 5.32
N GLY A 105 -22.12 19.79 6.01
CA GLY A 105 -22.33 18.39 5.62
C GLY A 105 -21.22 17.44 6.06
N PRO A 106 -21.25 16.18 5.59
CA PRO A 106 -20.28 15.17 5.98
C PRO A 106 -18.87 15.52 5.52
N CYS A 107 -17.89 15.15 6.33
CA CYS A 107 -16.48 15.30 6.00
C CYS A 107 -16.14 14.52 4.72
N ARG A 108 -15.48 15.17 3.76
CA ARG A 108 -15.06 14.56 2.49
C ARG A 108 -13.56 14.26 2.44
N VAL A 109 -12.86 14.46 3.56
CA VAL A 109 -11.45 14.13 3.69
C VAL A 109 -11.34 12.60 3.77
N PRO A 110 -10.58 11.95 2.86
CA PRO A 110 -10.35 10.51 2.94
C PRO A 110 -9.62 10.15 4.22
N GLU A 111 -9.87 8.95 4.74
CA GLU A 111 -9.03 8.40 5.80
C GLU A 111 -7.61 8.17 5.29
N PHE A 112 -6.61 8.37 6.16
CA PHE A 112 -5.22 8.16 5.78
C PHE A 112 -4.90 6.68 5.56
N ALA A 113 -4.29 6.39 4.40
CA ALA A 113 -3.68 5.11 4.05
C ALA A 113 -4.53 3.89 4.45
N THR A 114 -5.57 3.62 3.67
CA THR A 114 -6.50 2.50 3.92
C THR A 114 -5.91 1.13 3.61
N HIS A 115 -4.85 1.09 2.79
CA HIS A 115 -4.21 -0.13 2.32
C HIS A 115 -2.69 -0.09 2.48
N GLN A 116 -2.10 -1.25 2.77
CA GLN A 116 -0.69 -1.53 2.52
C GLN A 116 -0.53 -2.13 1.12
N LEU A 117 0.65 -1.95 0.53
CA LEU A 117 0.96 -2.43 -0.81
C LEU A 117 2.17 -3.37 -0.74
N GLY A 118 1.92 -4.64 -1.00
CA GLY A 118 2.92 -5.66 -1.27
C GLY A 118 3.08 -5.93 -2.77
N VAL A 119 4.25 -6.40 -3.15
CA VAL A 119 4.57 -6.87 -4.51
C VAL A 119 5.05 -8.32 -4.47
N ALA A 120 4.76 -9.08 -5.52
CA ALA A 120 5.25 -10.45 -5.71
C ALA A 120 5.95 -10.58 -7.06
N ALA A 121 7.19 -11.06 -7.05
CA ALA A 121 8.02 -11.20 -8.24
C ALA A 121 7.79 -12.53 -8.94
N VAL A 122 7.11 -12.49 -10.08
CA VAL A 122 6.87 -13.67 -10.93
C VAL A 122 7.92 -13.68 -12.04
N LEU A 123 9.15 -14.06 -11.66
CA LEU A 123 10.29 -14.15 -12.58
C LEU A 123 10.33 -15.53 -13.25
N VAL A 124 9.97 -15.54 -14.53
CA VAL A 124 9.90 -16.76 -15.34
C VAL A 124 11.05 -16.85 -16.33
N SER A 125 11.52 -18.07 -16.57
CA SER A 125 12.30 -18.42 -17.76
C SER A 125 11.40 -19.25 -18.69
N PRO A 126 10.77 -18.63 -19.71
CA PRO A 126 9.85 -19.34 -20.59
C PRO A 126 10.53 -20.46 -21.37
N ALA A 127 11.79 -20.27 -21.79
CA ALA A 127 12.55 -21.26 -22.55
C ALA A 127 12.76 -22.57 -21.78
N LEU A 128 12.92 -22.47 -20.45
CA LEU A 128 13.18 -23.62 -19.60
C LEU A 128 11.95 -24.07 -18.81
N GLU A 129 10.82 -23.37 -18.90
CA GLU A 129 9.64 -23.58 -18.06
C GLU A 129 9.95 -23.59 -16.53
N HIS A 130 10.81 -22.67 -16.09
CA HIS A 130 11.14 -22.48 -14.66
C HIS A 130 10.65 -21.12 -14.14
N VAL A 131 10.41 -21.06 -12.84
CA VAL A 131 10.06 -19.82 -12.13
C VAL A 131 10.85 -19.73 -10.82
N VAL A 132 11.25 -18.53 -10.44
CA VAL A 132 11.94 -18.30 -9.16
C VAL A 132 10.97 -18.47 -8.00
N MET A 133 11.32 -19.37 -7.08
CA MET A 133 10.59 -19.64 -5.86
C MET A 133 11.54 -19.53 -4.67
N VAL A 134 11.02 -19.03 -3.54
CA VAL A 134 11.75 -18.86 -2.28
C VAL A 134 10.99 -19.49 -1.13
N ARG A 135 11.70 -19.77 -0.04
CA ARG A 135 11.13 -20.25 1.22
C ARG A 135 11.68 -19.41 2.36
N GLU A 136 10.78 -18.87 3.19
CA GLU A 136 11.18 -18.07 4.34
C GLU A 136 11.93 -18.93 5.38
N ARG A 137 12.85 -18.31 6.11
CA ARG A 137 13.35 -18.84 7.38
C ARG A 137 12.26 -18.56 8.41
N ALA A 138 11.76 -19.61 9.07
CA ALA A 138 10.57 -19.58 9.93
C ALA A 138 10.32 -18.24 10.66
N GLY A 139 9.16 -17.60 10.43
CA GLY A 139 8.64 -16.57 11.36
C GLY A 139 7.96 -15.33 10.77
N SER A 140 8.12 -14.98 9.49
CA SER A 140 7.63 -13.68 9.00
C SER A 140 6.17 -13.71 8.54
N SER A 141 5.80 -14.69 7.70
CA SER A 141 4.42 -14.86 7.20
C SER A 141 3.65 -16.01 7.87
N GLY A 142 4.34 -16.85 8.65
CA GLY A 142 3.83 -18.11 9.22
C GLY A 142 3.66 -19.24 8.20
N PHE A 143 3.79 -18.97 6.90
CA PHE A 143 3.76 -19.99 5.85
C PHE A 143 5.15 -20.61 5.61
N LYS A 144 5.27 -21.94 5.71
CA LYS A 144 6.56 -22.66 5.55
C LYS A 144 6.78 -23.28 4.16
N GLY A 145 5.86 -23.08 3.23
CA GLY A 145 5.96 -23.58 1.85
C GLY A 145 6.76 -22.66 0.92
N TRP A 146 6.72 -22.99 -0.37
CA TRP A 146 7.33 -22.19 -1.44
C TRP A 146 6.40 -21.07 -1.89
N LYS A 147 6.95 -19.87 -2.05
CA LYS A 147 6.26 -18.69 -2.55
C LYS A 147 7.11 -17.94 -3.57
N PHE A 148 6.51 -16.98 -4.28
CA PHE A 148 7.28 -16.00 -5.04
C PHE A 148 8.08 -15.10 -4.07
N PRO A 149 9.19 -14.49 -4.52
CA PRO A 149 9.80 -13.39 -3.78
C PRO A 149 8.79 -12.27 -3.57
N THR A 150 8.72 -11.71 -2.36
CA THR A 150 7.69 -10.73 -2.00
C THR A 150 8.19 -9.73 -0.98
N GLY A 151 7.76 -8.48 -1.10
CA GLY A 151 7.88 -7.54 0.01
C GLY A 151 7.00 -6.31 -0.15
N LEU A 152 7.17 -5.34 0.75
CA LEU A 152 6.33 -4.14 0.82
C LEU A 152 6.94 -3.02 -0.01
N ALA A 153 6.09 -2.27 -0.71
CA ALA A 153 6.52 -1.04 -1.37
C ALA A 153 6.84 0.04 -0.34
N HIS A 154 7.93 0.77 -0.55
CA HIS A 154 8.25 1.95 0.23
C HIS A 154 7.32 3.13 -0.14
N LEU A 155 7.21 4.11 0.75
CA LEU A 155 6.39 5.30 0.51
C LEU A 155 6.91 6.06 -0.73
N GLY A 156 6.06 6.22 -1.74
CA GLY A 156 6.41 6.89 -3.00
C GLY A 156 7.20 6.03 -3.99
N GLU A 157 7.40 4.74 -3.70
CA GLU A 157 8.05 3.79 -4.59
C GLU A 157 7.07 3.27 -5.66
N ASP A 158 7.50 3.26 -6.92
CA ASP A 158 6.73 2.66 -8.01
C ASP A 158 6.67 1.13 -7.86
N ILE A 159 5.55 0.51 -8.25
CA ILE A 159 5.36 -0.96 -8.19
C ILE A 159 6.49 -1.71 -8.91
N SER A 160 6.89 -1.24 -10.08
CA SER A 160 7.98 -1.85 -10.86
C SER A 160 9.32 -1.76 -10.13
N SER A 161 9.61 -0.62 -9.50
CA SER A 161 10.83 -0.41 -8.73
C SER A 161 10.85 -1.29 -7.47
N ALA A 162 9.72 -1.34 -6.75
CA ALA A 162 9.57 -2.20 -5.56
C ALA A 162 9.82 -3.67 -5.91
N VAL A 163 9.16 -4.21 -6.94
CA VAL A 163 9.30 -5.65 -7.24
C VAL A 163 10.70 -6.02 -7.76
N LEU A 164 11.37 -5.10 -8.47
CA LEU A 164 12.76 -5.28 -8.92
C LEU A 164 13.76 -5.22 -7.76
N ARG A 165 13.52 -4.35 -6.78
CA ARG A 165 14.30 -4.30 -5.54
C ARG A 165 14.11 -5.59 -4.75
N GLU A 166 12.87 -6.00 -4.49
CA GLU A 166 12.55 -7.20 -3.69
C GLU A 166 13.15 -8.47 -4.29
N VAL A 167 13.02 -8.70 -5.60
CA VAL A 167 13.63 -9.89 -6.24
C VAL A 167 15.15 -9.89 -6.09
N TYR A 168 15.79 -8.71 -6.19
CA TYR A 168 17.23 -8.60 -6.05
C TYR A 168 17.68 -8.80 -4.60
N GLU A 169 17.00 -8.18 -3.63
CA GLU A 169 17.31 -8.29 -2.20
C GLU A 169 17.15 -9.74 -1.72
N GLU A 170 16.10 -10.42 -2.15
CA GLU A 170 15.82 -11.80 -1.76
C GLU A 170 16.70 -12.82 -2.48
N THR A 171 16.98 -12.64 -3.77
CA THR A 171 17.56 -13.72 -4.62
C THR A 171 18.90 -13.38 -5.25
N GLY A 172 19.30 -12.11 -5.24
CA GLY A 172 20.49 -11.60 -5.94
C GLY A 172 20.35 -11.53 -7.47
N ILE A 173 19.16 -11.82 -8.03
CA ILE A 173 18.95 -11.80 -9.48
C ILE A 173 18.54 -10.41 -9.94
N LEU A 174 19.21 -9.92 -10.99
CA LEU A 174 18.76 -8.76 -11.75
C LEU A 174 17.72 -9.19 -12.79
N ALA A 175 16.61 -8.45 -12.85
CA ALA A 175 15.48 -8.74 -13.72
C ALA A 175 14.97 -7.47 -14.41
N GLU A 176 14.11 -7.65 -15.41
CA GLU A 176 13.37 -6.57 -16.06
C GLU A 176 11.88 -6.71 -15.80
N PHE A 177 11.23 -5.58 -15.50
CA PHE A 177 9.79 -5.52 -15.33
C PHE A 177 9.08 -5.70 -16.67
N SER A 178 8.11 -6.62 -16.72
CA SER A 178 7.30 -6.87 -17.92
C SER A 178 5.85 -6.38 -17.79
N GLY A 179 5.26 -6.39 -16.60
CA GLY A 179 3.87 -6.00 -16.39
C GLY A 179 3.27 -6.56 -15.10
N ILE A 180 2.03 -6.19 -14.81
CA ILE A 180 1.25 -6.72 -13.69
C ILE A 180 0.38 -7.88 -14.19
N LEU A 181 0.41 -9.01 -13.47
CA LEU A 181 -0.39 -10.20 -13.78
C LEU A 181 -1.70 -10.22 -13.00
N ALA A 182 -1.64 -9.92 -11.71
CA ALA A 182 -2.79 -10.00 -10.84
C ALA A 182 -2.62 -9.10 -9.62
N LEU A 183 -3.75 -8.80 -9.00
CA LEU A 183 -3.85 -8.08 -7.75
C LEU A 183 -4.77 -8.86 -6.81
N ARG A 184 -4.28 -9.08 -5.60
CA ARG A 184 -5.04 -9.73 -4.52
C ARG A 184 -5.33 -8.69 -3.44
N GLN A 185 -6.57 -8.59 -3.01
CA GLN A 185 -6.95 -7.79 -1.86
C GLN A 185 -7.23 -8.67 -0.65
N GLN A 186 -6.72 -8.26 0.50
CA GLN A 186 -6.92 -8.93 1.77
C GLN A 186 -7.37 -7.96 2.86
N HIS A 187 -8.31 -8.38 3.71
CA HIS A 187 -8.72 -7.64 4.90
C HIS A 187 -8.30 -8.34 6.19
N ALA A 188 -8.21 -7.57 7.28
CA ALA A 188 -8.00 -8.06 8.64
C ALA A 188 -6.79 -9.02 8.82
N PHE A 189 -5.71 -8.83 8.06
CA PHE A 189 -4.48 -9.59 8.29
C PHE A 189 -3.85 -9.17 9.63
N PRO A 190 -3.44 -10.13 10.49
CA PRO A 190 -2.76 -9.82 11.74
C PRO A 190 -1.53 -8.94 11.50
N GLY A 191 -1.33 -7.92 12.34
CA GLY A 191 -0.19 -7.00 12.21
C GLY A 191 -0.37 -5.84 11.23
N CYS A 192 -1.47 -5.78 10.47
CA CYS A 192 -1.76 -4.67 9.54
C CYS A 192 -2.48 -3.47 10.20
N PHE A 193 -2.65 -3.45 11.53
CA PHE A 193 -3.26 -2.33 12.28
C PHE A 193 -4.64 -1.88 11.73
N GLY A 194 -5.47 -2.85 11.31
CA GLY A 194 -6.79 -2.57 10.74
C GLY A 194 -6.76 -2.08 9.28
N ARG A 195 -5.60 -2.01 8.64
CA ARG A 195 -5.45 -1.71 7.22
C ARG A 195 -5.65 -2.96 6.38
N SER A 196 -6.17 -2.75 5.17
CA SER A 196 -6.25 -3.82 4.17
C SER A 196 -4.91 -3.96 3.45
N ASP A 197 -4.69 -5.07 2.77
CA ASP A 197 -3.47 -5.33 1.99
C ASP A 197 -3.82 -5.52 0.52
N PHE A 198 -3.01 -4.93 -0.36
CA PHE A 198 -2.95 -5.28 -1.77
C PHE A 198 -1.63 -5.97 -2.07
N LEU A 199 -1.68 -7.18 -2.62
CA LEU A 199 -0.51 -7.87 -3.15
C LEU A 199 -0.56 -7.87 -4.68
N VAL A 200 0.43 -7.25 -5.32
CA VAL A 200 0.52 -7.13 -6.78
C VAL A 200 1.53 -8.12 -7.34
N ALA A 201 1.05 -9.16 -8.04
CA ALA A 201 1.92 -10.06 -8.78
C ALA A 201 2.42 -9.39 -10.07
N CYS A 202 3.73 -9.23 -10.18
CA CYS A 202 4.37 -8.63 -11.35
C CYS A 202 5.13 -9.69 -12.14
N ARG A 203 4.90 -9.74 -13.45
CA ARG A 203 5.70 -10.54 -14.36
C ARG A 203 7.06 -9.88 -14.55
N LEU A 204 8.10 -10.65 -14.28
CA LEU A 204 9.47 -10.27 -14.57
C LEU A 204 10.07 -11.21 -15.62
N ARG A 205 11.10 -10.73 -16.30
CA ARG A 205 11.92 -11.52 -17.22
C ARG A 205 13.39 -11.32 -16.91
N LEU A 206 14.22 -12.29 -17.29
CA LEU A 206 15.66 -12.10 -17.30
C LEU A 206 16.04 -11.06 -18.36
N PRO A 207 17.09 -10.25 -18.14
CA PRO A 207 17.65 -9.38 -19.17
C PRO A 207 17.98 -10.17 -20.44
N SER A 208 17.81 -9.56 -21.61
CA SER A 208 17.98 -10.26 -22.91
C SER A 208 19.38 -10.84 -23.13
N ALA A 209 20.39 -10.38 -22.39
CA ALA A 209 21.76 -10.89 -22.45
C ALA A 209 22.00 -12.16 -21.61
N CYS A 210 21.02 -12.62 -20.82
CA CYS A 210 21.15 -13.84 -20.03
C CYS A 210 20.79 -15.07 -20.87
N GLU A 211 21.80 -15.87 -21.22
CA GLU A 211 21.62 -17.13 -21.96
C GLU A 211 21.28 -18.32 -21.04
N GLU A 212 21.68 -18.26 -19.77
CA GLU A 212 21.46 -19.31 -18.77
C GLU A 212 20.73 -18.78 -17.53
N LEU A 213 20.21 -19.70 -16.70
CA LEU A 213 19.58 -19.33 -15.43
C LEU A 213 20.64 -18.84 -14.44
N PRO A 214 20.56 -17.60 -13.95
CA PRO A 214 21.50 -17.10 -12.95
C PRO A 214 21.34 -17.87 -11.64
N SER A 215 22.47 -18.06 -10.95
CA SER A 215 22.49 -18.66 -9.61
C SER A 215 21.66 -17.83 -8.63
N ILE A 216 20.78 -18.47 -7.88
CA ILE A 216 20.03 -17.82 -6.80
C ILE A 216 20.92 -17.74 -5.56
N ARG A 217 20.95 -16.57 -4.93
CA ARG A 217 21.63 -16.28 -3.67
C ARG A 217 20.59 -15.83 -2.64
N PRO A 218 19.92 -16.78 -1.94
CA PRO A 218 18.87 -16.42 -1.00
C PRO A 218 19.38 -15.48 0.09
N CYS A 219 18.57 -14.49 0.46
CA CYS A 219 18.87 -13.58 1.55
C CYS A 219 19.13 -14.37 2.85
N LYS A 220 20.35 -14.26 3.38
CA LYS A 220 20.78 -15.01 4.57
C LYS A 220 20.00 -14.68 5.84
N LYS A 221 19.32 -13.53 5.88
CA LYS A 221 18.48 -13.13 7.03
C LYS A 221 17.09 -13.74 6.91
N GLU A 222 16.44 -13.53 5.77
CA GLU A 222 15.00 -13.77 5.60
C GLU A 222 14.66 -15.15 5.03
N LEU A 223 15.52 -15.71 4.17
CA LEU A 223 15.19 -16.91 3.41
C LEU A 223 15.99 -18.13 3.88
N SER A 224 15.30 -19.26 3.99
CA SER A 224 15.92 -20.56 4.22
C SER A 224 16.40 -21.19 2.92
N ASP A 225 15.74 -20.89 1.80
CA ASP A 225 16.02 -21.52 0.51
C ASP A 225 15.50 -20.68 -0.67
N GLY A 226 16.02 -20.93 -1.86
CA GLY A 226 15.60 -20.30 -3.10
C GLY A 226 16.08 -21.08 -4.31
N MET A 227 15.19 -21.35 -5.26
CA MET A 227 15.52 -22.10 -6.46
C MET A 227 14.70 -21.68 -7.68
N TRP A 228 15.25 -21.96 -8.86
CA TRP A 228 14.48 -22.03 -10.09
C TRP A 228 13.69 -23.33 -10.04
N MET A 229 12.39 -23.22 -9.81
CA MET A 229 11.52 -24.38 -9.68
C MET A 229 10.87 -24.70 -11.04
N PRO A 230 10.92 -25.96 -11.51
CA PRO A 230 10.18 -26.38 -12.68
C PRO A 230 8.68 -26.13 -12.49
N MET A 231 8.04 -25.52 -13.47
CA MET A 231 6.60 -25.25 -13.44
C MET A 231 5.77 -26.53 -13.32
N THR A 232 6.26 -27.65 -13.84
CA THR A 232 5.63 -28.99 -13.68
C THR A 232 5.54 -29.42 -12.22
N LYS A 233 6.60 -29.22 -11.43
CA LYS A 233 6.64 -29.55 -10.00
C LYS A 233 5.64 -28.71 -9.19
N LEU A 234 5.49 -27.44 -9.55
CA LEU A 234 4.54 -26.54 -8.93
C LEU A 234 3.08 -26.87 -9.26
N ARG A 235 2.81 -27.39 -10.47
CA ARG A 235 1.46 -27.83 -10.86
C ARG A 235 0.96 -29.03 -10.05
N SER A 236 1.86 -29.86 -9.54
CA SER A 236 1.56 -31.00 -8.67
C SER A 236 1.66 -30.68 -7.17
N ALA A 237 1.89 -29.41 -6.80
CA ALA A 237 2.08 -29.02 -5.41
C ALA A 237 0.78 -29.08 -4.60
N GLN A 238 0.92 -29.33 -3.30
CA GLN A 238 -0.18 -29.19 -2.33
C GLN A 238 -0.48 -27.71 -2.11
N VAL A 239 -1.75 -27.34 -2.20
CA VAL A 239 -2.20 -25.93 -2.16
C VAL A 239 -2.83 -25.62 -0.82
N HIS A 240 -2.38 -24.53 -0.19
CA HIS A 240 -2.77 -24.14 1.16
C HIS A 240 -3.29 -22.71 1.22
N SER A 241 -4.22 -22.47 2.14
CA SER A 241 -4.70 -21.13 2.49
C SER A 241 -3.73 -20.48 3.47
N VAL A 242 -3.28 -19.26 3.17
CA VAL A 242 -2.32 -18.51 4.00
C VAL A 242 -2.86 -18.22 5.41
N ILE A 243 -4.16 -18.25 5.67
CA ILE A 243 -4.71 -17.95 7.01
C ILE A 243 -5.08 -19.21 7.78
N LYS A 244 -5.68 -20.21 7.11
CA LYS A 244 -6.16 -21.42 7.79
C LYS A 244 -5.02 -22.38 8.13
N ASP A 245 -3.91 -22.34 7.38
CA ASP A 245 -2.87 -23.37 7.42
C ASP A 245 -1.56 -22.93 8.08
N LEU A 246 -1.53 -21.73 8.70
CA LEU A 246 -0.36 -21.14 9.39
C LEU A 246 0.27 -22.02 10.48
N ASN A 247 -0.47 -23.01 10.99
CA ASN A 247 -0.07 -23.80 12.15
C ASN A 247 0.40 -25.22 11.83
N SER A 248 0.54 -25.61 10.56
CA SER A 248 0.91 -26.99 10.23
C SER A 248 2.44 -27.18 10.23
N GLU A 249 2.99 -27.57 11.38
CA GLU A 249 4.38 -28.05 11.52
C GLU A 249 4.74 -29.15 10.49
N GLN A 250 3.71 -29.86 9.99
CA GLN A 250 3.80 -30.91 8.97
C GLN A 250 4.35 -30.43 7.60
N MET A 251 4.21 -29.16 7.23
CA MET A 251 4.64 -28.67 5.90
C MET A 251 6.16 -28.59 5.73
N ALA A 252 6.90 -28.43 6.82
CA ALA A 252 8.36 -28.30 6.77
C ALA A 252 9.10 -29.65 6.67
N CYS A 253 8.42 -30.75 7.00
CA CYS A 253 8.98 -32.10 7.08
C CYS A 253 8.52 -33.04 5.94
N SER A 254 7.78 -32.53 4.95
CA SER A 254 7.24 -33.34 3.86
C SER A 254 8.10 -33.24 2.61
N GLU A 255 8.27 -34.34 1.88
CA GLU A 255 8.90 -34.34 0.53
C GLU A 255 8.05 -33.60 -0.51
N ASN A 256 6.77 -33.34 -0.20
CA ASN A 256 5.85 -32.69 -1.12
C ASN A 256 6.10 -31.18 -1.17
N ILE A 257 5.93 -30.60 -2.37
CA ILE A 257 5.98 -29.15 -2.54
C ILE A 257 4.66 -28.57 -2.08
N HIS A 258 4.74 -27.58 -1.20
CA HIS A 258 3.59 -26.85 -0.71
C HIS A 258 3.62 -25.40 -1.20
N ILE A 259 2.49 -24.89 -1.70
CA ILE A 259 2.33 -23.53 -2.20
C ILE A 259 1.03 -22.89 -1.69
N THR A 260 0.92 -21.57 -1.84
CA THR A 260 -0.30 -20.85 -1.49
C THR A 260 -1.36 -20.90 -2.60
N THR A 261 -2.62 -20.68 -2.26
CA THR A 261 -3.71 -20.51 -3.26
C THR A 261 -3.38 -19.42 -4.29
N PHE A 262 -2.82 -18.29 -3.84
CA PHE A 262 -2.37 -17.21 -4.72
C PHE A 262 -1.31 -17.71 -5.72
N THR A 263 -0.31 -18.45 -5.24
CA THR A 263 0.73 -19.03 -6.10
C THR A 263 0.11 -19.96 -7.15
N SER A 264 -0.80 -20.85 -6.74
CA SER A 264 -1.50 -21.77 -7.64
C SER A 264 -2.24 -21.02 -8.76
N GLU A 265 -2.91 -19.92 -8.44
CA GLU A 265 -3.67 -19.16 -9.44
C GLU A 265 -2.76 -18.38 -10.40
N ILE A 266 -1.66 -17.79 -9.93
CA ILE A 266 -0.65 -17.19 -10.82
C ILE A 266 -0.09 -18.23 -11.79
N LEU A 267 0.18 -19.46 -11.35
CA LEU A 267 0.67 -20.53 -12.23
C LEU A 267 -0.34 -20.91 -13.32
N ARG A 268 -1.64 -20.83 -13.03
CA ARG A 268 -2.69 -20.99 -14.05
C ARG A 268 -2.63 -19.89 -15.10
N LEU A 269 -2.42 -18.63 -14.70
CA LEU A 269 -2.27 -17.49 -15.64
C LEU A 269 -1.03 -17.62 -16.52
N LEU A 270 0.03 -18.23 -16.00
CA LEU A 270 1.28 -18.50 -16.74
C LEU A 270 1.14 -19.67 -17.74
N SER A 271 0.14 -20.55 -17.59
CA SER A 271 -0.02 -21.72 -18.45
C SER A 271 -0.52 -21.36 -19.86
N PRO A 272 0.12 -21.84 -20.95
CA PRO A 272 -0.31 -21.56 -22.31
C PRO A 272 -1.47 -22.47 -22.76
N SER A 273 -2.73 -22.11 -22.50
CA SER A 273 -3.88 -22.40 -23.40
C SER A 273 -5.25 -21.89 -22.90
N LYS A 274 -5.69 -20.74 -23.42
CA LYS A 274 -6.83 -20.57 -24.34
C LYS A 274 -6.66 -19.18 -24.97
N PRO A 275 -7.00 -18.96 -26.26
CA PRO A 275 -6.90 -17.64 -26.86
C PRO A 275 -7.73 -16.69 -26.00
N ALA A 276 -7.15 -15.54 -25.66
CA ALA A 276 -7.87 -14.47 -25.00
C ALA A 276 -9.12 -14.21 -25.83
N SER A 277 -10.29 -14.59 -25.30
CA SER A 277 -11.54 -14.13 -25.89
C SER A 277 -11.44 -12.61 -25.87
N SER A 278 -11.49 -12.03 -27.05
CA SER A 278 -11.50 -10.60 -27.32
C SER A 278 -12.70 -9.96 -26.64
N ALA A 279 -12.61 -9.74 -25.34
CA ALA A 279 -13.47 -8.91 -24.52
C ALA A 279 -13.00 -9.08 -23.08
N MET A 280 -12.71 -7.95 -22.45
CA MET A 280 -12.68 -7.82 -21.01
C MET A 280 -14.09 -8.13 -20.47
N GLU A 281 -14.48 -9.40 -20.43
CA GLU A 281 -15.55 -9.80 -19.53
C GLU A 281 -14.94 -9.76 -18.13
N LEU A 282 -15.12 -8.63 -17.45
CA LEU A 282 -15.32 -8.64 -16.00
C LEU A 282 -16.52 -9.56 -15.76
N ARG A 283 -16.28 -10.88 -15.79
CA ARG A 283 -17.30 -11.86 -15.49
C ARG A 283 -17.69 -11.59 -14.05
N GLN A 284 -18.92 -11.11 -13.89
CA GLN A 284 -19.56 -10.80 -12.61
C GLN A 284 -19.49 -11.98 -11.63
N HIS A 285 -19.24 -13.18 -12.15
CA HIS A 285 -19.14 -14.48 -11.47
C HIS A 285 -17.71 -14.92 -11.10
N ARG A 286 -16.68 -14.06 -11.23
CA ARG A 286 -15.32 -14.32 -10.71
C ARG A 286 -14.91 -13.36 -9.58
N PHE A 287 -15.86 -12.59 -9.06
CA PHE A 287 -15.77 -11.98 -7.73
C PHE A 287 -16.29 -12.94 -6.64
N ASP A 288 -16.13 -14.26 -6.85
CA ASP A 288 -16.40 -15.23 -5.82
C ASP A 288 -15.13 -15.41 -5.00
N SER A 289 -15.16 -14.84 -3.81
CA SER A 289 -14.18 -15.04 -2.77
C SER A 289 -13.91 -16.54 -2.58
N ILE A 290 -12.65 -16.98 -2.66
CA ILE A 290 -12.25 -18.39 -2.41
C ILE A 290 -12.47 -18.75 -0.91
N LEU A 291 -12.90 -17.78 -0.09
CA LEU A 291 -13.20 -17.92 1.33
C LEU A 291 -14.50 -17.16 1.67
N ASP A 292 -15.45 -17.75 2.39
CA ASP A 292 -16.63 -17.00 2.82
C ASP A 292 -16.23 -15.70 3.57
N GLY A 293 -16.64 -14.55 3.04
CA GLY A 293 -16.72 -13.29 3.77
C GLY A 293 -15.92 -12.09 3.29
N HIS A 294 -14.68 -12.18 2.77
CA HIS A 294 -13.79 -10.99 2.76
C HIS A 294 -12.68 -10.90 1.69
N TRP A 295 -12.89 -11.34 0.44
CA TRP A 295 -11.81 -11.31 -0.58
C TRP A 295 -12.30 -10.98 -1.99
N TYR A 296 -11.48 -10.23 -2.73
CA TYR A 296 -11.62 -10.02 -4.17
C TYR A 296 -10.24 -10.15 -4.82
N ASP A 297 -10.11 -11.07 -5.77
CA ASP A 297 -8.94 -11.18 -6.64
C ASP A 297 -9.25 -10.54 -7.99
N LEU A 298 -8.37 -9.64 -8.46
CA LEU A 298 -8.45 -9.04 -9.79
C LEU A 298 -7.31 -9.59 -10.66
N TYR A 299 -7.66 -10.35 -11.69
CA TYR A 299 -6.72 -10.89 -12.67
C TYR A 299 -6.67 -9.97 -13.90
N LEU A 300 -5.49 -9.48 -14.27
CA LEU A 300 -5.30 -8.70 -15.49
C LEU A 300 -4.89 -9.66 -16.62
N PRO A 301 -5.51 -9.56 -17.82
CA PRO A 301 -5.12 -10.40 -18.96
C PRO A 301 -3.69 -10.09 -19.42
N ARG A 302 -3.08 -11.07 -20.11
CA ARG A 302 -1.75 -10.97 -20.72
C ARG A 302 -1.62 -9.85 -21.73
#